data_AF-A0AAU0M7U6-F1
#
_entry.id   AF-A0AAU0M7U6-F1
#
_cell.length_a   1.000
_cell.length_b   1.000
_cell.length_c   1.000
_cell.angle_alpha   90.00
_cell.angle_beta   90.00
_cell.angle_gamma   90.00
#
_symmetry.space_group_name_H-M   'P 1'
#
loop_
_entity.id
_entity.type
_entity.pdbx_description
1 polymer ?
#
loop_
_entity_poly.entity_id
_entity_poly.type
_entity_poly.pdbx_seq_one_letter_code
_entity_poly.pdbx_strand_id
1 'polypeptide(L)' 'MAGTIGFRPTEEDERILREAALPGESTSDTLRRALRLLDHEHWLEQFREDAHRLQDEDLTTEPEAW' A
#
# COMPACT_ATOMS: atom_id res chain seq x y z
N MET A 1 0.04 -18.27 -9.41
CA MET A 1 -0.40 -19.31 -8.45
C MET A 1 -0.37 -18.71 -7.07
N ALA A 2 -1.44 -18.81 -6.29
CA ALA A 2 -1.44 -18.36 -4.89
C ALA A 2 -0.73 -19.41 -4.02
N GLY A 3 0.30 -19.00 -3.29
CA GLY A 3 0.95 -19.84 -2.28
C GLY A 3 0.22 -19.77 -0.94
N THR A 4 0.40 -20.79 -0.10
CA THR A 4 -0.12 -20.78 1.27
C THR A 4 0.91 -20.15 2.21
N ILE A 5 0.51 -19.12 2.94
CA ILE A 5 1.30 -18.51 4.02
C ILE A 5 0.55 -18.74 5.34
N GLY A 6 1.25 -19.26 6.35
CA GLY A 6 0.70 -19.40 7.69
C GLY A 6 0.73 -18.07 8.44
N PHE A 7 -0.42 -17.64 8.96
CA PHE A 7 -0.53 -16.47 9.82
C PHE A 7 -1.00 -16.91 11.21
N ARG A 8 -0.27 -16.53 12.25
CA ARG A 8 -0.61 -16.80 13.65
C ARG A 8 -0.93 -15.46 14.32
N PRO A 9 -2.20 -15.03 14.32
CA PRO A 9 -2.58 -13.75 14.88
C PRO A 9 -2.37 -13.73 16.39
N THR A 10 -1.98 -12.57 16.91
CA THR A 10 -2.13 -12.20 18.32
C THR A 10 -3.58 -11.79 18.61
N GLU A 11 -3.93 -11.63 19.90
CA GLU A 11 -5.25 -11.12 20.29
C GLU A 11 -5.55 -9.74 19.68
N GLU A 12 -4.51 -8.90 19.53
CA GLU A 12 -4.64 -7.58 18.91
C GLU A 12 -4.87 -7.69 17.40
N ASP A 13 -4.17 -8.59 16.71
CA ASP A 13 -4.43 -8.85 15.29
C ASP A 13 -5.86 -9.33 15.05
N GLU A 14 -6.38 -10.20 15.93
CA GLU A 14 -7.77 -10.66 15.86
C GLU A 14 -8.78 -9.52 16.11
N ARG A 15 -8.48 -8.61 17.04
CA ARG A 15 -9.28 -7.41 17.26
C ARG A 15 -9.31 -6.53 16.00
N ILE A 16 -8.14 -6.22 15.44
CA ILE A 16 -8.01 -5.41 14.22
C ILE A 16 -8.74 -6.07 13.05
N LEU A 17 -8.56 -7.38 12.84
CA LEU A 17 -9.21 -8.11 11.76
C LEU A 17 -10.74 -8.09 11.88
N ARG A 18 -11.29 -8.26 13.09
CA ARG A 18 -12.73 -8.18 13.31
C ARG A 18 -13.30 -6.79 13.05
N GLU A 19 -12.61 -5.74 13.50
CA GLU A 19 -13.06 -4.35 13.31
C GLU A 19 -12.92 -3.90 11.85
N ALA A 20 -11.88 -4.37 11.16
CA ALA A 20 -11.62 -4.01 9.77
C ALA A 20 -12.48 -4.79 8.77
N ALA A 21 -13.02 -5.97 9.13
CA ALA A 21 -13.77 -6.82 8.23
C ALA A 21 -15.07 -6.16 7.76
N LEU A 22 -15.33 -6.24 6.45
CA LEU A 22 -16.61 -5.81 5.88
C LEU A 22 -17.63 -6.96 5.88
N PRO A 23 -18.95 -6.67 5.82
CA PRO A 23 -19.97 -7.70 5.74
C PRO A 23 -19.71 -8.67 4.57
N GLY A 24 -19.55 -9.95 4.88
CA GLY A 24 -19.30 -11.00 3.90
C GLY A 24 -17.83 -11.20 3.48
N GLU A 25 -16.89 -10.41 4.01
CA GLU A 25 -15.45 -10.65 3.79
C GLU A 25 -14.97 -11.85 4.61
N SER A 26 -14.12 -12.69 4.01
CA SER A 26 -13.32 -13.63 4.78
C SER A 26 -12.13 -12.93 5.44
N THR A 27 -11.52 -13.57 6.44
CA THR A 27 -10.26 -13.09 7.03
C THR A 27 -9.16 -12.93 5.97
N SER A 28 -9.09 -13.85 5.00
CA SER A 28 -8.12 -13.74 3.91
C SER A 28 -8.38 -12.55 2.99
N ASP A 29 -9.65 -12.17 2.78
CA ASP A 29 -9.99 -10.97 1.99
C ASP A 29 -9.60 -9.70 2.74
N THR A 30 -9.88 -9.65 4.04
CA THR A 30 -9.47 -8.56 4.91
C THR A 30 -7.95 -8.40 4.91
N LEU A 31 -7.20 -9.52 5.06
CA LEU A 31 -5.74 -9.52 5.00
C LEU A 31 -5.20 -9.06 3.64
N ARG A 32 -5.79 -9.51 2.52
CA ARG A 32 -5.39 -9.03 1.20
C ARG A 32 -5.61 -7.53 1.04
N ARG A 33 -6.71 -7.00 1.56
CA ARG A 33 -6.99 -5.56 1.54
C ARG A 33 -6.00 -4.79 2.41
N ALA A 34 -5.70 -5.29 3.61
CA ALA A 34 -4.68 -4.69 4.48
C ALA A 34 -3.30 -4.63 3.79
N LEU A 35 -2.88 -5.71 3.11
CA LEU A 35 -1.62 -5.72 2.35
C LEU A 35 -1.59 -4.67 1.22
N ARG A 36 -2.71 -4.46 0.53
CA ARG A 36 -2.82 -3.41 -0.50
C ARG A 36 -2.79 -2.00 0.07
N LEU A 37 -3.31 -1.81 1.28
CA LEU A 37 -3.22 -0.52 1.97
C LEU A 37 -1.77 -0.21 2.37
N LEU A 38 -1.03 -1.20 2.89
CA LEU A 38 0.40 -1.05 3.20
C LEU A 38 1.23 -0.72 1.95
N ASP A 39 0.96 -1.40 0.82
CA ASP A 39 1.62 -1.10 -0.46
C ASP A 39 1.32 0.33 -0.94
N HIS A 40 0.08 0.79 -0.78
CA HIS A 40 -0.32 2.15 -1.14
C HIS A 40 0.34 3.22 -0.25
N GLU A 41 0.48 2.97 1.04
CA GLU A 41 1.19 3.86 1.97
C GLU A 41 2.66 4.01 1.56
N HIS A 42 3.34 2.91 1.23
CA HIS A 42 4.71 2.95 0.73
C HIS A 42 4.83 3.72 -0.58
N TRP A 43 3.88 3.54 -1.50
CA TRP A 43 3.84 4.30 -2.73
C TRP A 43 3.66 5.81 -2.48
N LEU A 44 2.81 6.21 -1.54
CA LEU A 44 2.61 7.61 -1.19
C LEU A 44 3.85 8.26 -0.56
N GLU A 45 4.60 7.51 0.24
CA GLU A 45 5.89 7.97 0.78
C GLU A 45 6.89 8.23 -0.34
N GLN A 46 7.10 7.24 -1.22
CA GLN A 46 7.99 7.38 -2.37
C GLN A 46 7.57 8.54 -3.29
N PHE A 47 6.27 8.66 -3.57
CA PHE A 47 5.74 9.75 -4.38
C PHE A 47 6.06 11.13 -3.80
N ARG A 48 5.95 11.30 -2.48
CA ARG A 48 6.27 12.56 -1.81
C ARG A 48 7.77 12.87 -1.88
N GLU A 49 8.62 11.87 -1.68
CA GLU A 49 10.07 12.04 -1.81
C GLU A 49 10.47 12.42 -3.24
N ASP A 50 9.86 11.78 -4.23
CA ASP A 50 10.09 12.11 -5.65
C ASP A 50 9.61 13.53 -5.97
N ALA A 51 8.43 13.91 -5.51
CA ALA A 51 7.92 15.27 -5.70
C ALA A 51 8.84 16.32 -5.08
N HIS A 52 9.39 16.06 -3.89
CA HIS A 52 10.37 16.93 -3.25
C HIS A 52 11.68 17.01 -4.03
N ARG A 53 12.17 15.89 -4.58
CA ARG A 53 13.40 15.85 -5.38
C ARG A 53 13.27 16.61 -6.70
N LEU A 54 12.09 16.56 -7.32
CA LEU A 54 11.82 17.19 -8.62
C LEU A 54 11.28 18.63 -8.48
N GLN A 55 11.15 19.16 -7.25
CA GLN A 55 10.56 20.48 -7.01
C GLN A 55 11.34 21.64 -7.70
N ASP A 56 12.66 21.46 -7.87
CA ASP A 56 13.58 22.44 -8.44
C ASP A 56 14.01 22.04 -9.86
N GLU A 57 13.35 21.04 -10.47
CA GLU A 57 13.62 20.60 -11.83
C GLU A 57 13.13 21.65 -12.84
N ASP A 58 14.06 22.23 -13.59
CA ASP A 58 13.75 23.12 -14.69
C ASP A 58 13.53 22.31 -15.99
N LEU A 59 12.26 22.01 -16.27
CA LEU A 59 11.83 21.31 -17.48
C LEU A 59 12.05 22.12 -18.77
N THR A 60 12.39 23.41 -18.69
CA THR A 60 12.66 24.25 -19.87
C THR A 60 14.07 24.08 -20.43
N THR A 61 14.95 23.36 -19.70
CA THR A 61 16.32 23.05 -20.12
C THR A 61 16.41 21.84 -21.05
N GLU A 62 15.36 21.02 -21.13
CA GLU A 62 15.32 19.85 -22.01
C GLU A 62 14.80 20.25 -23.40
N PRO A 63 15.48 19.87 -24.50
CA PRO A 63 14.97 20.12 -25.84
C PRO A 63 13.67 19.34 -26.05
N GLU A 64 12.62 20.00 -26.52
CA GLU A 64 11.35 19.34 -26.89
C GLU A 64 11.62 18.24 -27.92
N ALA A 65 11.59 16.98 -27.46
CA ALA A 65 11.74 15.81 -28.28
C ALA A 65 10.35 15.21 -28.58
N TRP A 66 9.56 15.92 -29.39
CA TRP A 66 8.30 15.41 -29.93
C TRP A 66 8.16 15.73 -31.43
#